data_AF-A0A1B6KC47-F1
#
_entry.id   AF-A0A1B6KC47-F1
#
_cell.length_a   1.000
_cell.length_b   1.000
_cell.length_c   1.000
_cell.angle_alpha   90.00
_cell.angle_beta   90.00
_cell.angle_gamma   90.00
#
_symmetry.space_group_name_H-M   'P 1'
#
loop_
_entity.id
_entity.type
_entity.pdbx_description
1 polymer ?
#
loop_
_entity_poly.entity_id
_entity_poly.type
_entity_poly.pdbx_seq_one_letter_code
_entity_poly.pdbx_strand_id
1 'polypeptide(L)'
;RKCKSDAALKKIVNSSNKSKSIWDIINEQRLTRPIPDFNLSLTDNEGIKTSDPTLVANMFNKHFLSIGQTLLPAFNPTSYECNVTFVPNSLFLAPTTPKEVEYEIASMKSKSS
;
A
#
# COMPACT_ATOMS: atom_id res chain seq x y z
N ARG A 1 -30.79 -7.20 31.76
CA ARG A 1 -30.21 -6.70 30.49
C ARG A 1 -30.05 -7.89 29.55
N LYS A 2 -30.82 -7.99 28.44
CA LYS A 2 -30.60 -9.06 27.44
C LYS A 2 -29.30 -8.76 26.71
N CYS A 3 -28.38 -9.72 26.68
CA CYS A 3 -27.07 -9.54 26.07
C CYS A 3 -27.23 -9.44 24.56
N LYS A 4 -26.53 -8.51 23.89
CA LYS A 4 -26.64 -8.30 22.43
C LYS A 4 -26.34 -9.57 21.62
N SER A 5 -25.54 -10.48 22.20
CA SER A 5 -25.26 -11.82 21.68
C SER A 5 -26.50 -12.68 21.53
N ASP A 6 -27.41 -12.67 22.51
CA ASP A 6 -28.60 -13.53 22.51
C ASP A 6 -29.61 -13.11 21.44
N ALA A 7 -29.69 -11.81 21.18
CA ALA A 7 -30.53 -11.26 20.11
C ALA A 7 -30.00 -11.65 18.72
N ALA A 8 -28.68 -11.61 18.53
CA ALA A 8 -28.03 -12.04 17.29
C ALA A 8 -28.21 -13.55 17.04
N LEU A 9 -28.01 -14.37 18.07
CA LEU A 9 -28.20 -15.83 17.98
C LEU A 9 -29.65 -16.19 17.63
N LYS A 10 -30.64 -15.53 18.26
CA LYS A 10 -32.05 -15.74 17.91
C LYS A 10 -32.38 -15.35 16.47
N LYS A 11 -31.79 -14.26 15.95
CA LYS A 11 -31.94 -13.83 14.55
C LYS A 11 -31.39 -14.86 13.58
N ILE A 12 -30.24 -15.49 13.89
CA ILE A 12 -29.64 -16.54 13.06
C ILE A 12 -30.49 -17.81 13.10
N VAL A 13 -30.89 -18.28 14.29
CA VAL A 13 -31.63 -19.53 14.47
C VAL A 13 -33.00 -19.49 13.79
N ASN A 14 -33.67 -18.34 13.84
CA ASN A 14 -35.01 -18.17 13.26
C ASN A 14 -34.99 -17.78 11.77
N SER A 15 -33.81 -17.64 11.16
CA SER A 15 -33.69 -17.26 9.75
C SER A 15 -33.83 -18.47 8.80
N SER A 16 -34.49 -18.25 7.66
CA SER A 16 -34.58 -19.25 6.59
C SER A 16 -33.22 -19.47 5.90
N ASN A 17 -32.43 -18.40 5.76
CA ASN A 17 -31.09 -18.44 5.17
C ASN A 17 -30.04 -17.99 6.20
N LYS A 18 -29.49 -18.97 6.91
CA LYS A 18 -28.52 -18.76 7.99
C LYS A 18 -27.27 -18.01 7.52
N SER A 19 -26.73 -18.38 6.35
CA SER A 19 -25.53 -17.75 5.80
C SER A 19 -25.76 -16.26 5.50
N LYS A 20 -26.90 -15.93 4.89
CA LYS A 20 -27.26 -14.53 4.63
C LYS A 20 -27.44 -13.75 5.92
N SER A 21 -28.17 -14.30 6.89
CA SER A 21 -28.41 -13.64 8.17
C SER A 21 -27.15 -13.43 9.01
N ILE A 22 -26.16 -14.33 8.91
CA ILE A 22 -24.83 -14.11 9.48
C ILE A 22 -24.14 -12.93 8.81
N TRP A 23 -24.14 -12.87 7.47
CA TRP A 23 -23.56 -11.75 6.72
C TRP A 23 -24.23 -10.41 7.04
N ASP A 24 -25.56 -10.39 7.19
CA ASP A 24 -26.30 -9.19 7.56
C ASP A 24 -25.89 -8.71 8.97
N ILE A 25 -25.76 -9.63 9.94
CA ILE A 25 -25.29 -9.29 11.30
C ILE A 25 -23.85 -8.77 11.27
N ILE A 26 -22.97 -9.38 10.47
CA ILE A 26 -21.59 -8.92 10.30
C ILE A 26 -21.59 -7.50 9.74
N ASN A 27 -22.38 -7.21 8.71
CA ASN A 27 -22.46 -5.88 8.11
C ASN A 27 -23.09 -4.84 9.04
N GLU A 28 -24.11 -5.20 9.81
CA GLU A 28 -24.73 -4.35 10.83
C GLU A 28 -23.79 -4.02 11.99
N GLN A 29 -22.94 -4.97 12.39
CA GLN A 29 -21.97 -4.79 13.49
C GLN A 29 -20.63 -4.24 13.03
N ARG A 30 -20.33 -4.31 11.72
CA ARG A 30 -19.15 -3.67 11.15
C ARG A 30 -19.35 -2.18 11.34
N LEU A 31 -18.56 -1.58 12.24
CA LEU A 31 -18.44 -0.13 12.32
C LEU A 31 -18.11 0.34 10.91
N THR A 32 -19.07 1.00 10.25
CA THR A 32 -18.81 1.83 9.08
C THR A 32 -17.99 3.00 9.60
N ARG A 33 -16.71 2.76 9.86
CA ARG A 33 -15.76 3.85 9.98
C ARG A 33 -15.84 4.50 8.61
N PRO A 34 -16.28 5.77 8.50
CA PRO A 34 -16.05 6.49 7.27
C PRO A 34 -14.56 6.33 7.02
N ILE A 35 -14.22 5.75 5.86
CA ILE A 35 -12.84 5.81 5.38
C ILE A 35 -12.60 7.31 5.33
N PRO A 36 -11.77 7.89 6.20
CA PRO A 36 -11.53 9.31 6.10
C PRO A 36 -10.96 9.51 4.71
N ASP A 37 -11.50 10.48 3.98
CA ASP A 37 -10.89 10.92 2.73
C ASP A 37 -9.49 11.39 3.09
N PHE A 38 -8.52 10.49 2.97
CA PHE A 38 -7.11 10.81 3.12
C PHE A 38 -6.74 11.60 1.87
N ASN A 39 -7.11 12.88 1.87
CA ASN A 39 -6.56 13.87 0.97
C ASN A 39 -5.12 14.10 1.42
N LEU A 40 -4.25 13.16 1.04
CA LEU A 40 -2.82 13.24 1.28
C LEU A 40 -2.32 14.46 0.51
N SER A 41 -2.01 15.52 1.24
CA SER A 41 -1.39 16.72 0.68
C SER A 41 0.05 16.79 1.19
N LEU A 42 0.95 17.15 0.29
CA LEU A 42 2.33 17.44 0.64
C LEU A 42 2.53 18.94 0.67
N THR A 43 3.33 19.40 1.62
CA THR A 43 3.83 20.77 1.64
C THR A 43 5.23 20.77 1.03
N ASP A 44 5.48 21.64 0.06
CA ASP A 44 6.83 21.83 -0.46
C ASP A 44 7.71 22.67 0.46
N ASN A 45 8.97 22.88 0.05
CA ASN A 45 9.95 23.66 0.82
C ASN A 45 9.60 25.16 0.91
N GLU A 46 8.65 25.64 0.09
CA GLU A 46 8.15 27.02 0.08
C GLU A 46 6.86 27.16 0.91
N GLY A 47 6.38 26.06 1.52
CA GLY A 47 5.16 26.06 2.32
C GLY A 47 3.88 25.87 1.51
N ILE A 48 3.98 25.60 0.20
CA ILE A 48 2.83 25.42 -0.68
C ILE A 48 2.32 23.99 -0.55
N LYS A 49 1.02 23.86 -0.25
CA LYS A 49 0.35 22.56 -0.20
C LYS A 49 -0.12 22.14 -1.59
N THR A 50 0.22 20.91 -1.98
CA THR A 50 -0.27 20.28 -3.20
C THR A 50 -0.86 18.91 -2.92
N SER A 51 -1.96 18.61 -3.60
CA SER A 51 -2.57 17.28 -3.69
C SER A 51 -2.58 16.75 -5.12
N ASP A 52 -1.94 17.46 -6.05
CA ASP A 52 -1.82 16.99 -7.43
C ASP A 52 -0.89 15.77 -7.47
N PRO A 53 -1.38 14.60 -7.96
CA PRO A 53 -0.60 13.36 -7.94
C PRO A 53 0.72 13.46 -8.70
N THR A 54 0.75 14.24 -9.79
CA THR A 54 1.96 14.42 -10.60
C THR A 54 3.01 15.21 -9.82
N LEU A 55 2.62 16.32 -9.20
CA LEU A 55 3.50 17.13 -8.35
C LEU A 55 3.99 16.33 -7.14
N VAL A 56 3.11 15.58 -6.47
CA VAL A 56 3.47 14.72 -5.34
C VAL A 56 4.53 13.68 -5.75
N ALA A 57 4.31 12.96 -6.85
CA ALA A 57 5.27 11.97 -7.35
C ALA A 57 6.62 12.62 -7.68
N ASN A 58 6.60 13.79 -8.33
CA ASN A 58 7.82 14.52 -8.66
C ASN A 58 8.58 15.00 -7.41
N MET A 59 7.88 15.42 -6.36
CA MET A 59 8.51 15.80 -5.09
C MET A 59 9.23 14.62 -4.45
N PHE A 60 8.58 13.45 -4.38
CA PHE A 60 9.23 12.23 -3.89
C PHE A 60 10.44 11.85 -4.72
N ASN A 61 10.30 11.81 -6.05
CA ASN A 61 11.39 11.45 -6.95
C ASN A 61 12.60 12.38 -6.77
N LYS A 62 12.37 13.70 -6.69
CA LYS A 62 13.43 14.68 -6.44
C LYS A 62 14.13 14.45 -5.11
N HIS A 63 13.38 14.17 -4.05
CA HIS A 63 13.94 13.94 -2.72
C HIS A 63 14.81 12.67 -2.69
N PHE A 64 14.34 11.56 -3.24
CA PHE A 64 15.14 10.32 -3.25
C PHE A 64 16.36 10.41 -4.16
N LEU A 65 16.27 11.09 -5.31
CA LEU A 65 17.42 11.36 -6.16
C LEU A 65 18.47 12.22 -5.45
N SER A 66 18.06 13.23 -4.69
CA SER A 66 19.00 14.09 -3.95
C SER A 66 19.71 13.36 -2.82
N ILE A 67 19.03 12.41 -2.15
CA ILE A 67 19.68 11.52 -1.17
C ILE A 67 20.77 10.70 -1.85
N GLY A 68 20.49 10.10 -3.02
CA GLY A 68 21.49 9.37 -3.79
C GLY A 68 22.73 10.23 -4.10
N GLN A 69 22.51 11.46 -4.58
CA GLN A 69 23.59 12.42 -4.86
C GLN A 69 24.37 12.81 -3.60
N THR A 70 23.71 12.93 -2.46
CA THR A 70 24.35 13.29 -1.18
C THR A 70 25.17 12.14 -0.60
N LEU A 71 24.72 10.89 -0.79
CA LEU A 71 25.38 9.70 -0.27
C LEU A 71 26.48 9.16 -1.20
N LEU A 72 26.42 9.46 -2.50
CA LEU A 72 27.42 9.04 -3.50
C LEU A 72 28.89 9.34 -3.09
N PRO A 73 29.23 10.53 -2.55
CA PRO A 73 30.61 10.83 -2.11
C PRO A 73 31.07 9.99 -0.90
N ALA A 74 30.14 9.48 -0.10
CA ALA A 74 30.44 8.64 1.07
C ALA A 74 30.58 7.15 0.71
N PHE A 75 30.08 6.75 -0.46
CA PHE A 75 30.26 5.42 -1.01
C PHE A 75 31.52 5.39 -1.87
N ASN A 76 32.58 4.74 -1.38
CA ASN A 76 33.67 4.33 -2.26
C ASN A 76 33.12 3.31 -3.26
N PRO A 77 33.20 3.53 -4.58
CA PRO A 77 32.80 2.56 -5.59
C PRO A 77 33.90 1.49 -5.70
N THR A 78 34.20 0.79 -4.60
CA THR A 78 34.92 -0.47 -4.70
C THR A 78 33.93 -1.50 -5.20
N SER A 79 34.14 -2.02 -6.41
CA SER A 79 33.39 -3.17 -6.88
C SER A 79 33.61 -4.32 -5.90
N TYR A 80 32.60 -4.61 -5.08
CA TYR A 80 32.61 -5.79 -4.25
C TYR A 80 32.23 -6.96 -5.15
N GLU A 81 33.12 -7.95 -5.32
CA GLU A 81 32.72 -9.23 -5.89
C GLU A 81 31.73 -9.88 -4.92
N CYS A 82 30.44 -9.76 -5.22
CA CYS A 82 29.40 -10.46 -4.50
C CYS A 82 29.37 -11.90 -5.01
N ASN A 83 30.18 -12.77 -4.41
CA ASN A 83 30.13 -14.20 -4.65
C ASN A 83 28.87 -14.79 -3.99
N VAL A 84 27.71 -14.56 -4.63
CA VAL A 84 26.44 -15.16 -4.21
C VAL A 84 26.45 -16.62 -4.62
N THR A 85 26.75 -17.51 -3.68
CA THR A 85 26.50 -18.94 -3.86
C THR A 85 24.99 -19.19 -3.89
N PHE A 86 24.50 -19.86 -4.94
CA PHE A 86 23.09 -20.24 -5.04
C PHE A 86 22.73 -21.20 -3.90
N VAL A 87 21.78 -20.79 -3.07
CA VAL A 87 21.21 -21.61 -1.99
C VAL A 87 19.78 -21.97 -2.36
N PRO A 88 19.45 -23.26 -2.58
CA PRO A 88 18.08 -23.67 -2.87
C PRO A 88 17.15 -23.33 -1.69
N ASN A 89 15.90 -22.95 -2.00
CA ASN A 89 14.88 -22.45 -1.05
C ASN A 89 15.19 -21.10 -0.39
N SER A 90 16.00 -20.25 -1.03
CA SER A 90 16.23 -18.86 -0.62
C SER A 90 15.51 -17.87 -1.54
N LEU A 91 15.18 -16.69 -1.01
CA LEU A 91 14.70 -15.55 -1.79
C LEU A 91 15.90 -14.66 -2.15
N PHE A 92 16.15 -14.48 -3.44
CA PHE A 92 17.18 -13.58 -3.92
C PHE A 92 16.52 -12.32 -4.47
N LEU A 93 16.91 -11.17 -3.93
CA LEU A 93 16.55 -9.88 -4.49
C LEU A 93 17.62 -9.51 -5.51
N ALA A 94 17.22 -9.41 -6.78
CA ALA A 94 18.08 -8.89 -7.84
C ALA A 94 17.90 -7.36 -7.93
N PRO A 95 18.93 -6.61 -8.35
CA PRO A 95 18.78 -5.19 -8.64
C PRO A 95 17.71 -4.99 -9.72
N THR A 96 16.74 -4.12 -9.43
CA THR A 96 15.68 -3.79 -10.38
C THR A 96 16.24 -2.94 -11.52
N THR A 97 15.92 -3.32 -12.75
CA THR A 97 16.33 -2.62 -13.97
C THR A 97 15.26 -1.61 -14.42
N PRO A 98 15.65 -0.52 -15.10
CA PRO A 98 14.67 0.45 -15.63
C PRO A 98 13.60 -0.20 -16.52
N LYS A 99 13.97 -1.22 -17.30
CA LYS A 99 13.05 -1.96 -18.17
C LYS A 99 11.99 -2.74 -17.38
N GLU A 100 12.37 -3.34 -16.26
CA GLU A 100 11.41 -4.05 -15.39
C GLU A 100 10.41 -3.07 -14.78
N VAL A 101 10.87 -1.88 -14.36
CA VAL A 101 9.98 -0.83 -13.84
C VAL A 101 9.01 -0.35 -14.92
N GLU A 102 9.51 -0.06 -16.13
CA GLU A 102 8.66 0.35 -17.27
C GLU A 102 7.62 -0.72 -17.61
N TYR A 103 8.04 -1.99 -17.65
CA TYR A 103 7.16 -3.11 -17.93
C TYR A 103 6.04 -3.23 -16.88
N GLU A 104 6.37 -3.14 -15.59
CA GLU A 104 5.38 -3.21 -14.53
C GLU A 104 4.42 -2.02 -14.52
N ILE A 105 4.92 -0.81 -14.78
CA ILE A 105 4.05 0.37 -14.93
C ILE A 105 3.07 0.18 -16.10
N ALA A 106 3.56 -0.35 -17.23
CA ALA A 106 2.73 -0.63 -18.39
C ALA A 106 1.74 -1.79 -18.17
N SER A 107 2.07 -2.74 -17.29
CA SER A 107 1.22 -3.89 -16.93
C SER A 107 0.02 -3.47 -16.07
N MET A 108 0.11 -2.33 -15.38
CA MET A 108 -0.96 -1.80 -14.56
C MET A 108 -2.12 -1.28 -15.41
N LYS A 109 -3.32 -1.85 -15.21
CA LYS A 109 -4.55 -1.37 -15.86
C LYS A 109 -4.83 0.07 -15.45
N SER A 110 -5.08 0.95 -16.42
CA SER A 110 -5.61 2.28 -16.17
C SER A 110 -6.97 2.15 -15.49
N LYS A 111 -7.11 2.67 -14.27
CA LYS A 111 -8.44 2.86 -13.68
C LYS A 111 -9.08 4.04 -14.40
N SER A 112 -10.15 3.79 -15.15
CA SER A 112 -11.02 4.86 -15.63
C SER A 112 -11.58 5.58 -14.39
N SER A 113 -11.35 6.89 -14.30
CA SER A 113 -11.98 7.76 -13.30
C SER A 113 -13.49 7.84 -13.51
#